data_AF-A0A7V3HIR4-F1
#
_entry.id   AF-A0A7V3HIR4-F1
#
_cell.length_a   1.000
_cell.length_b   1.000
_cell.length_c   1.000
_cell.angle_alpha   90.00
_cell.angle_beta   90.00
_cell.angle_gamma   90.00
#
_symmetry.space_group_name_H-M   'P 1'
#
loop_
_entity.id
_entity.type
_entity.pdbx_description
1 polymer ?
#
loop_
_entity_poly.entity_id
_entity_poly.type
_entity_poly.pdbx_seq_one_letter_code
_entity_poly.pdbx_strand_id
1 'polypeptide(L)'
;MRCRRCGARLPKGASVCPRCGAPRSPQADYVRCPSCHQFISGALHICPHCGAEVWELRTRWGMIALSIILGLLLGLILYLAFPPAISKTIRSDFQSLASKFSRPTPTPTATPTFTPSPVPTPTATPSPTPTFTPSPTLTPSPSPTPSPTPAQTPTPTPTPMPTPTPTVPFAYSAPEPLFPPDGEWFHGRDTIVELKWKPPAELPLGHIYRLVIRYRQSGNVVEVPILVDKPGYVVPRSLHGAADQPDRTYEWQVQVIYRTEQGGIIPLSPFSELRIFHWD
;
A
#
# COMPACT_ATOMS: atom_id res chain seq x y z
N MET A 1 37.45 0.45 20.64
CA MET A 1 36.21 1.26 20.50
C MET A 1 35.59 1.40 21.90
N ARG A 2 34.90 2.49 22.25
CA ARG A 2 34.28 2.69 23.57
C ARG A 2 32.76 2.80 23.48
N CYS A 3 32.03 2.29 24.46
CA CYS A 3 30.58 2.39 24.55
C CYS A 3 30.17 3.86 24.79
N ARG A 4 29.24 4.40 23.98
CA ARG A 4 28.74 5.79 24.14
C ARG A 4 27.94 6.00 25.43
N ARG A 5 27.35 4.94 25.98
CA ARG A 5 26.51 5.02 27.19
C ARG A 5 27.30 4.97 28.50
N CYS A 6 28.36 4.16 28.56
CA CYS A 6 29.12 3.96 29.80
C CYS A 6 30.65 4.13 29.68
N GLY A 7 31.16 4.47 28.49
CA GLY A 7 32.59 4.72 28.26
C GLY A 7 33.51 3.48 28.26
N ALA A 8 32.97 2.28 28.53
CA ALA A 8 33.73 1.04 28.60
C ALA A 8 34.34 0.67 27.24
N ARG A 9 35.56 0.12 27.22
CA ARG A 9 36.16 -0.43 25.99
C ARG A 9 35.39 -1.68 25.58
N LEU A 10 34.94 -1.71 24.33
CA LEU A 10 34.21 -2.84 23.75
C LEU A 10 35.20 -3.81 23.08
N PRO A 11 35.02 -5.12 23.27
CA PRO A 11 35.72 -6.14 22.48
C PRO A 11 35.36 -6.00 20.99
N LYS A 12 36.28 -6.39 20.09
CA LYS A 12 36.03 -6.38 18.64
C LYS A 12 34.84 -7.31 18.34
N GLY A 13 33.82 -6.80 17.64
CA GLY A 13 32.64 -7.58 17.25
C GLY A 13 31.48 -7.62 18.24
N ALA A 14 31.60 -7.02 19.44
CA ALA A 14 30.50 -7.01 20.41
C ALA A 14 29.28 -6.21 19.88
N SER A 15 28.12 -6.85 19.82
CA SER A 15 26.81 -6.28 19.44
C SER A 15 26.09 -5.61 20.62
N VAL A 16 26.46 -5.95 21.85
CA VAL A 16 25.92 -5.39 23.09
C VAL A 16 27.06 -5.08 24.05
N CYS A 17 26.98 -3.95 24.76
CA CYS A 17 27.97 -3.58 25.75
C CYS A 17 27.89 -4.50 26.98
N PRO A 18 28.93 -5.28 27.31
CA PRO A 18 28.89 -6.24 28.41
C PRO A 18 28.78 -5.56 29.80
N ARG A 19 29.08 -4.26 29.89
CA ARG A 19 29.04 -3.51 31.16
C ARG A 19 27.70 -2.86 31.47
N CYS A 20 26.92 -2.51 30.44
CA CYS A 20 25.69 -1.73 30.64
C CYS A 20 24.51 -2.20 29.80
N GLY A 21 24.66 -3.31 29.07
CA GLY A 21 23.62 -3.88 28.21
C GLY A 21 23.21 -3.00 27.03
N ALA A 22 23.87 -1.86 26.80
CA ALA A 22 23.50 -0.97 25.72
C ALA A 22 23.77 -1.67 24.37
N PRO A 23 22.75 -1.81 23.51
CA PRO A 23 22.96 -2.34 22.16
C PRO A 23 23.90 -1.40 21.42
N ARG A 24 24.86 -1.97 20.70
CA ARG A 24 25.67 -1.22 19.76
C ARG A 24 24.74 -0.81 18.65
N SER A 25 24.49 0.49 18.47
CA SER A 25 23.91 0.95 17.21
C SER A 25 24.89 0.50 16.13
N PRO A 26 24.49 -0.38 15.18
CA PRO A 26 25.23 -0.44 13.94
C PRO A 26 25.23 1.00 13.43
N GLN A 27 26.29 1.44 12.77
CA GLN A 27 26.16 2.55 11.83
C GLN A 27 25.29 2.02 10.67
N ALA A 28 24.02 1.70 10.95
CA ALA A 28 23.00 1.62 9.95
C ALA A 28 22.85 3.05 9.51
N ASP A 29 23.20 3.35 8.27
CA ASP A 29 23.05 4.68 7.70
C ASP A 29 21.58 5.09 7.84
N TYR A 30 21.26 5.88 8.87
CA TYR A 30 19.92 6.37 9.09
C TYR A 30 19.70 7.51 8.11
N VAL A 31 18.75 7.34 7.20
CA VAL A 31 18.33 8.36 6.24
C VAL A 31 17.02 8.95 6.70
N ARG A 32 16.83 10.24 6.40
CA ARG A 32 15.59 10.93 6.70
C ARG A 32 14.58 10.63 5.59
N CYS A 33 13.41 10.12 5.95
CA CYS A 33 12.34 9.88 4.98
C CYS A 33 11.90 11.21 4.33
N PRO A 34 11.82 11.31 2.99
CA PRO A 34 11.43 12.55 2.31
C PRO A 34 9.97 12.93 2.50
N SER A 35 9.09 11.96 2.81
CA SER A 35 7.65 12.22 2.97
C SER A 35 7.27 12.59 4.40
N CYS A 36 7.79 11.87 5.40
CA CYS A 36 7.41 12.08 6.81
C CYS A 36 8.54 12.68 7.67
N HIS A 37 9.72 12.93 7.11
CA HIS A 37 10.89 13.49 7.79
C HIS A 37 11.42 12.67 8.98
N GLN A 38 10.89 11.47 9.21
CA GLN A 38 11.32 10.56 10.27
C GLN A 38 12.60 9.82 9.89
N PHE A 39 13.46 9.55 10.87
CA PHE A 39 14.69 8.79 10.67
C PHE A 39 14.38 7.30 10.52
N ILE A 40 14.84 6.71 9.41
CA ILE A 40 14.65 5.30 9.09
C ILE A 40 16.00 4.68 8.73
N SER A 41 16.14 3.37 8.89
CA SER A 41 17.36 2.68 8.47
C SER A 41 17.45 2.65 6.94
N GLY A 42 18.59 3.02 6.37
CA GLY A 42 18.83 3.07 4.92
C GLY A 42 18.87 1.72 4.20
N ALA A 43 18.65 0.62 4.91
CA ALA A 43 18.46 -0.71 4.34
C ALA A 43 16.99 -1.04 4.00
N LEU A 44 16.02 -0.24 4.46
CA LEU A 44 14.61 -0.47 4.16
C LEU A 44 14.25 0.13 2.80
N HIS A 45 13.47 -0.59 2.00
CA HIS A 45 12.94 -0.13 0.70
C HIS A 45 11.68 0.72 0.84
N ILE A 46 10.94 0.54 1.94
CA ILE A 46 9.68 1.21 2.23
C ILE A 46 9.77 1.82 3.63
N CYS A 47 9.35 3.08 3.79
CA CYS A 47 9.33 3.76 5.07
C CYS A 47 8.28 3.11 6.01
N PRO A 48 8.67 2.58 7.18
CA PRO A 48 7.74 1.93 8.10
C PRO A 48 6.78 2.90 8.81
N HIS A 49 6.98 4.22 8.65
CA HIS A 49 6.14 5.24 9.27
C HIS A 49 5.05 5.80 8.34
N CYS A 50 5.32 5.87 7.04
CA CYS A 50 4.40 6.50 6.08
C CYS A 50 4.15 5.68 4.80
N GLY A 51 4.80 4.53 4.63
CA GLY A 51 4.64 3.68 3.45
C GLY A 51 5.31 4.20 2.18
N ALA A 52 5.97 5.37 2.21
CA ALA A 52 6.69 5.90 1.04
C ALA A 52 7.88 5.01 0.65
N GLU A 53 8.05 4.76 -0.65
CA GLU A 53 9.21 4.08 -1.20
C GLU A 53 10.45 5.00 -1.12
N VAL A 54 11.53 4.50 -0.54
CA VAL A 54 12.74 5.30 -0.26
C VAL A 54 13.86 5.02 -1.28
N TRP A 55 13.56 4.24 -2.32
CA TRP A 55 14.48 3.82 -3.38
C TRP A 55 14.87 4.96 -4.34
N GLU A 56 14.01 5.95 -4.55
CA GLU A 56 14.21 6.97 -5.61
C GLU A 56 15.45 7.86 -5.43
N LEU A 57 16.02 7.95 -4.21
CA LEU A 57 17.29 8.68 -4.02
C LEU A 57 18.50 7.80 -4.36
N ARG A 58 18.51 6.50 -4.03
CA ARG A 58 19.71 5.68 -4.24
C ARG A 58 20.00 5.47 -5.73
N THR A 59 18.97 5.37 -6.57
CA THR A 59 19.13 5.26 -8.02
C THR A 59 19.41 6.60 -8.70
N ARG A 60 18.82 7.72 -8.26
CA ARG A 60 19.17 9.05 -8.80
C ARG A 60 20.60 9.44 -8.46
N TRP A 61 21.04 9.25 -7.21
CA TRP A 61 22.42 9.51 -6.82
C TRP A 61 23.40 8.51 -7.45
N GLY A 62 22.99 7.24 -7.61
CA GLY A 62 23.76 6.23 -8.34
C GLY A 62 23.94 6.56 -9.83
N MET A 63 22.89 7.04 -10.48
CA MET A 63 22.92 7.49 -11.88
C MET A 63 23.76 8.76 -12.04
N ILE A 64 23.60 9.75 -11.15
CA ILE A 64 24.41 10.98 -11.16
C ILE A 64 25.89 10.65 -10.93
N ALA A 65 26.21 9.77 -9.97
CA ALA A 65 27.58 9.34 -9.72
C ALA A 65 28.17 8.58 -10.93
N LEU A 66 27.39 7.69 -11.57
CA LEU A 66 27.79 6.98 -12.78
C LEU A 66 28.05 7.95 -13.94
N SER A 67 27.21 8.98 -14.12
CA SER A 67 27.40 10.01 -15.15
C SER A 67 28.65 10.86 -14.90
N ILE A 68 28.94 11.22 -13.65
CA ILE A 68 30.15 11.97 -13.29
C ILE A 68 31.41 11.12 -13.53
N ILE A 69 31.39 9.84 -13.14
CA ILE A 69 32.51 8.92 -13.36
C ILE A 69 32.75 8.69 -14.85
N LEU A 70 31.69 8.50 -15.64
CA LEU A 70 31.79 8.32 -17.09
C LEU A 70 32.32 9.59 -17.76
N GLY A 71 31.87 10.78 -17.33
CA GLY A 71 32.38 12.07 -17.82
C GLY A 71 33.85 12.31 -17.48
N LEU A 72 34.28 11.99 -16.26
CA LEU A 72 35.68 12.11 -15.84
C LEU A 72 36.58 11.12 -16.59
N LEU A 73 36.12 9.88 -16.81
CA LEU A 73 36.84 8.89 -17.61
C LEU A 73 36.96 9.34 -19.06
N LEU A 74 35.88 9.84 -19.67
CA LEU A 74 35.90 10.35 -21.03
C LEU A 74 36.84 11.57 -21.16
N GLY A 75 36.82 12.49 -20.19
CA GLY A 75 37.72 13.63 -20.14
C GLY A 75 39.19 13.23 -19.96
N LEU A 76 39.48 12.23 -19.13
CA LEU A 76 40.83 11.68 -18.95
C LEU A 76 41.31 10.98 -20.23
N ILE A 77 40.45 10.21 -20.90
CA ILE A 77 40.76 9.57 -22.19
C ILE A 77 41.06 10.64 -23.25
N LEU A 78 40.25 11.70 -23.34
CA LEU A 78 40.50 12.81 -24.25
C LEU A 78 41.81 13.55 -23.91
N TYR A 79 42.11 13.73 -22.62
CA TYR A 79 43.35 14.36 -22.17
C TYR A 79 44.61 13.53 -22.51
N LEU A 80 44.50 12.20 -22.44
CA LEU A 80 45.60 11.30 -22.79
C LEU A 80 45.71 11.09 -24.31
N ALA A 81 44.60 11.12 -25.05
CA ALA A 81 44.56 10.99 -26.50
C ALA A 81 44.95 12.30 -27.22
N PHE A 82 44.69 13.45 -26.60
CA PHE A 82 45.07 14.79 -27.07
C PHE A 82 45.94 15.48 -26.01
N PRO A 83 47.23 15.13 -25.92
CA PRO A 83 48.15 15.86 -25.07
C PRO A 83 48.15 17.34 -25.49
N PRO A 84 47.97 18.29 -24.55
CA PRO A 84 47.83 19.68 -24.91
C PRO A 84 49.18 20.18 -25.41
N ALA A 85 49.31 20.38 -26.72
CA ALA A 85 50.23 21.38 -27.25
C ALA A 85 49.67 22.75 -26.82
N ILE A 86 50.05 23.18 -25.62
CA ILE A 86 49.59 24.42 -24.99
C ILE A 86 50.11 25.62 -25.80
N SER A 87 49.28 26.67 -25.89
CA SER A 87 49.63 28.06 -26.22
C SER A 87 49.90 28.35 -27.71
N LYS A 88 49.39 29.41 -28.35
CA LYS A 88 49.15 30.79 -27.91
C LYS A 88 48.17 31.50 -28.88
N THR A 89 46.87 31.19 -28.90
CA THR A 89 45.99 31.97 -29.82
C THR A 89 44.56 32.21 -29.39
N ILE A 90 44.14 31.86 -28.17
CA ILE A 90 42.75 32.09 -27.74
C ILE A 90 42.71 33.18 -26.66
N ARG A 91 43.33 34.32 -26.94
CA ARG A 91 43.11 35.57 -26.17
C ARG A 91 42.37 36.63 -26.99
N SER A 92 42.31 36.53 -28.32
CA SER A 92 41.68 37.57 -29.15
C SER A 92 40.17 37.40 -29.38
N ASP A 93 39.62 36.18 -29.32
CA ASP A 93 38.24 35.98 -29.80
C ASP A 93 37.15 36.15 -28.73
N PHE A 94 37.51 36.20 -27.45
CA PHE A 94 36.54 36.36 -26.36
C PHE A 94 35.98 37.78 -26.21
N GLN A 95 36.58 38.79 -26.85
CA GLN A 95 36.04 40.16 -26.83
C GLN A 95 34.91 40.39 -27.85
N SER A 96 34.67 39.47 -28.80
CA SER A 96 33.64 39.68 -29.83
C SER A 96 32.28 39.03 -29.53
N LEU A 97 32.15 38.19 -28.50
CA LEU A 97 30.88 37.53 -28.14
C LEU A 97 30.15 38.21 -26.96
N ALA A 98 30.80 39.11 -26.23
CA ALA A 98 30.17 39.87 -25.14
C ALA A 98 29.16 40.93 -25.64
N SER A 99 29.23 41.35 -26.91
CA SER A 99 28.34 42.38 -27.47
C SER A 99 26.99 41.85 -27.98
N LYS A 100 26.74 40.54 -27.98
CA LYS A 100 25.49 39.97 -28.50
C LYS A 100 24.51 39.46 -27.45
N PHE A 101 24.82 39.58 -26.16
CA PHE A 101 23.88 39.23 -25.11
C PHE A 101 23.16 40.48 -24.57
N SER A 102 22.40 41.13 -25.44
CA SER A 102 21.32 42.01 -24.97
C SER A 102 20.29 41.13 -24.28
N ARG A 103 20.37 41.12 -22.95
CA ARG A 103 19.39 40.51 -22.04
C ARG A 103 17.99 41.00 -22.46
N PRO A 104 17.08 40.13 -22.93
CA PRO A 104 15.73 40.57 -23.20
C PRO A 104 15.10 41.00 -21.89
N THR A 105 14.67 42.26 -21.85
CA THR A 105 13.81 42.81 -20.80
C THR A 105 12.57 41.93 -20.69
N PRO A 106 12.20 41.42 -19.51
CA PRO A 106 10.96 40.67 -19.36
C PRO A 106 9.80 41.61 -19.64
N THR A 107 9.15 41.43 -20.79
CA THR A 107 7.87 42.06 -21.10
C THR A 107 6.84 41.56 -20.08
N PRO A 108 6.08 42.43 -19.40
CA PRO A 108 5.02 41.97 -18.52
C PRO A 108 3.97 41.22 -19.34
N THR A 109 3.92 39.90 -19.18
CA THR A 109 2.89 39.05 -19.77
C THR A 109 1.56 39.41 -19.14
N ALA A 110 0.61 39.89 -19.96
CA ALA A 110 -0.76 40.16 -19.53
C ALA A 110 -1.35 38.90 -18.89
N THR A 111 -1.75 39.02 -17.63
CA THR A 111 -2.46 37.99 -16.90
C THR A 111 -3.81 37.74 -17.57
N PRO A 112 -4.13 36.53 -18.05
CA PRO A 112 -5.46 36.25 -18.55
C PRO A 112 -6.43 36.31 -17.37
N THR A 113 -7.26 37.34 -17.35
CA THR A 113 -8.40 37.44 -16.44
C THR A 113 -9.42 36.39 -16.87
N PHE A 114 -9.52 35.29 -16.12
CA PHE A 114 -10.59 34.31 -16.32
C PHE A 114 -11.93 34.96 -15.93
N THR A 115 -12.71 35.32 -16.94
CA THR A 115 -14.11 35.68 -16.79
C THR A 115 -14.86 34.46 -16.24
N PRO A 116 -15.64 34.57 -15.13
CA PRO A 116 -16.44 33.45 -14.67
C PRO A 116 -17.47 33.10 -15.74
N SER A 117 -17.39 31.87 -16.26
CA SER A 117 -18.41 31.29 -17.13
C SER A 117 -19.70 31.13 -16.34
N PRO A 118 -20.88 31.42 -16.92
CA PRO A 118 -22.15 31.22 -16.22
C PRO A 118 -22.30 29.75 -15.81
N VAL A 119 -22.65 29.55 -14.55
CA VAL A 119 -23.02 28.26 -13.97
C VAL A 119 -24.25 27.74 -14.71
N PRO A 120 -24.24 26.50 -15.24
CA PRO A 120 -25.46 25.92 -15.81
C PRO A 120 -26.49 25.74 -14.70
N THR A 121 -27.61 26.43 -14.85
CA THR A 121 -28.81 26.25 -14.02
C THR A 121 -29.31 24.81 -14.18
N PRO A 122 -29.58 24.06 -13.10
CA PRO A 122 -30.13 22.71 -13.22
C PRO A 122 -31.53 22.79 -13.83
N THR A 123 -31.68 22.30 -15.05
CA THR A 123 -32.97 22.14 -15.71
C THR A 123 -33.71 20.99 -15.03
N ALA A 124 -34.88 21.27 -14.46
CA ALA A 124 -35.74 20.24 -13.89
C ALA A 124 -36.17 19.25 -14.98
N THR A 125 -35.67 18.02 -14.89
CA THR A 125 -36.11 16.90 -15.71
C THR A 125 -37.56 16.56 -15.35
N PRO A 126 -38.51 16.50 -16.31
CA PRO A 126 -39.88 16.13 -16.00
C PRO A 126 -39.94 14.67 -15.52
N SER A 127 -40.59 14.49 -14.37
CA SER A 127 -40.93 13.18 -13.80
C SER A 127 -41.83 12.41 -14.79
N PRO A 128 -41.55 11.13 -15.06
CA PRO A 128 -42.47 10.31 -15.86
C PRO A 128 -43.79 10.13 -15.09
N THR A 129 -44.88 10.53 -15.74
CA THR A 129 -46.25 10.27 -15.30
C THR A 129 -46.51 8.76 -15.37
N PRO A 130 -46.95 8.09 -14.30
CA PRO A 130 -47.34 6.69 -14.38
C PRO A 130 -48.62 6.56 -15.20
N THR A 131 -48.52 5.96 -16.38
CA THR A 131 -49.67 5.52 -17.18
C THR A 131 -50.24 4.25 -16.56
N PHE A 132 -51.50 4.30 -16.14
CA PHE A 132 -52.26 3.13 -15.72
C PHE A 132 -52.59 2.27 -16.94
N THR A 133 -51.89 1.15 -17.08
CA THR A 133 -52.25 0.09 -18.03
C THR A 133 -53.49 -0.65 -17.50
N PRO A 134 -54.56 -0.85 -18.29
CA PRO A 134 -55.74 -1.58 -17.83
C PRO A 134 -55.39 -3.04 -17.54
N SER A 135 -55.86 -3.51 -16.37
CA SER A 135 -55.75 -4.88 -15.90
C SER A 135 -56.39 -5.86 -16.89
N PRO A 136 -55.73 -6.99 -17.24
CA PRO A 136 -56.38 -8.04 -18.01
C PRO A 136 -57.47 -8.71 -17.16
N THR A 137 -58.65 -8.84 -17.75
CA THR A 137 -59.79 -9.58 -17.21
C THR A 137 -59.42 -11.07 -17.15
N LEU A 138 -59.38 -11.64 -15.94
CA LEU A 138 -59.14 -13.07 -15.75
C LEU A 138 -60.36 -13.87 -16.21
N THR A 139 -60.17 -14.66 -17.27
CA THR A 139 -61.07 -15.76 -17.64
C THR A 139 -60.94 -16.90 -16.62
N PRO A 140 -62.06 -17.55 -16.20
CA PRO A 140 -62.00 -18.66 -15.27
C PRO A 140 -61.32 -19.88 -15.92
N SER A 141 -60.23 -20.33 -15.31
CA SER A 141 -59.52 -21.57 -15.66
C SER A 141 -60.35 -22.80 -15.22
N PRO A 142 -60.39 -23.89 -16.01
CA PRO A 142 -61.08 -25.12 -15.62
C PRO A 142 -60.43 -25.77 -14.39
N SER A 143 -61.29 -26.33 -13.54
CA SER A 143 -60.96 -27.02 -12.29
C SER A 143 -59.98 -28.18 -12.49
N PRO A 144 -58.92 -28.29 -11.68
CA PRO A 144 -58.01 -29.43 -11.74
C PRO A 144 -58.65 -30.70 -11.17
N THR A 145 -58.48 -31.80 -11.90
CA THR A 145 -58.79 -33.18 -11.52
C THR A 145 -57.89 -33.62 -10.33
N PRO A 146 -58.39 -34.38 -9.34
CA PRO A 146 -57.57 -34.82 -8.21
C PRO A 146 -56.46 -35.78 -8.63
N SER A 147 -55.23 -35.45 -8.27
CA SER A 147 -54.00 -36.25 -8.47
C SER A 147 -53.86 -37.31 -7.36
N PRO A 148 -53.31 -38.52 -7.64
CA PRO A 148 -53.16 -39.57 -6.65
C PRO A 148 -52.15 -39.21 -5.55
N THR A 149 -52.55 -39.47 -4.31
CA THR A 149 -51.77 -39.26 -3.08
C THR A 149 -50.47 -40.07 -3.11
N PRO A 150 -49.27 -39.44 -3.00
CA PRO A 150 -48.00 -40.17 -2.95
C PRO A 150 -47.86 -40.94 -1.62
N ALA A 151 -47.39 -42.18 -1.72
CA ALA A 151 -47.12 -43.05 -0.58
C ALA A 151 -45.94 -42.52 0.26
N GLN A 152 -46.09 -42.60 1.59
CA GLN A 152 -45.10 -42.08 2.53
C GLN A 152 -43.77 -42.83 2.42
N THR A 153 -42.73 -42.09 2.05
CA THR A 153 -41.34 -42.56 2.05
C THR A 153 -40.83 -42.58 3.50
N PRO A 154 -40.16 -43.64 3.99
CA PRO A 154 -39.69 -43.70 5.37
C PRO A 154 -38.65 -42.60 5.63
N THR A 155 -38.89 -41.82 6.68
CA THR A 155 -38.03 -40.73 7.15
C THR A 155 -36.66 -41.29 7.53
N PRO A 156 -35.53 -40.73 7.04
CA PRO A 156 -34.20 -41.18 7.44
C PRO A 156 -33.99 -40.92 8.93
N THR A 157 -33.60 -41.97 9.65
CA THR A 157 -33.22 -41.92 11.07
C THR A 157 -32.07 -40.91 11.25
N PRO A 158 -32.17 -39.95 12.21
CA PRO A 158 -31.11 -38.96 12.41
C PRO A 158 -29.82 -39.67 12.82
N THR A 159 -28.79 -39.52 11.99
CA THR A 159 -27.43 -39.95 12.30
C THR A 159 -26.96 -39.14 13.51
N PRO A 160 -26.34 -39.76 14.55
CA PRO A 160 -25.85 -39.02 15.69
C PRO A 160 -24.89 -37.92 15.25
N MET A 161 -25.19 -36.69 15.66
CA MET A 161 -24.36 -35.52 15.43
C MET A 161 -22.95 -35.79 15.97
N PRO A 162 -21.88 -35.52 15.19
CA PRO A 162 -20.52 -35.71 15.69
C PRO A 162 -20.33 -34.85 16.95
N THR A 163 -19.95 -35.50 18.04
CA THR A 163 -19.60 -34.83 19.29
C THR A 163 -18.49 -33.82 19.01
N PRO A 164 -18.63 -32.53 19.38
CA PRO A 164 -17.61 -31.53 19.10
C PRO A 164 -16.30 -31.91 19.78
N THR A 165 -15.26 -32.11 18.97
CA THR A 165 -13.88 -32.29 19.46
C THR A 165 -13.50 -31.08 20.32
N PRO A 166 -12.90 -31.26 21.51
CA PRO A 166 -12.50 -30.14 22.36
C PRO A 166 -11.51 -29.26 21.59
N THR A 167 -11.98 -28.07 21.20
CA THR A 167 -11.18 -27.07 20.52
C THR A 167 -10.32 -26.41 21.59
N VAL A 168 -9.00 -26.58 21.52
CA VAL A 168 -8.08 -25.82 22.37
C VAL A 168 -8.38 -24.34 22.15
N PRO A 169 -8.78 -23.59 23.19
CA PRO A 169 -9.17 -22.21 23.02
C PRO A 169 -7.96 -21.40 22.57
N PHE A 170 -8.18 -20.54 21.58
CA PHE A 170 -7.20 -19.54 21.18
C PHE A 170 -6.85 -18.63 22.38
N ALA A 171 -5.60 -18.16 22.44
CA ALA A 171 -5.13 -17.27 23.50
C ALA A 171 -5.80 -15.88 23.44
N TYR A 172 -6.28 -15.47 22.27
CA TYR A 172 -6.97 -14.19 22.04
C TYR A 172 -8.29 -14.41 21.29
N SER A 173 -9.25 -13.51 21.50
CA SER A 173 -10.42 -13.36 20.62
C SER A 173 -10.01 -12.80 19.24
N ALA A 174 -10.92 -12.89 18.26
CA ALA A 174 -10.71 -12.29 16.95
C ALA A 174 -10.51 -10.77 17.07
N PRO A 175 -9.59 -10.16 16.29
CA PRO A 175 -9.57 -8.71 16.16
C PRO A 175 -10.87 -8.22 15.49
N GLU A 176 -11.36 -7.06 15.92
CA GLU A 176 -12.64 -6.49 15.43
C GLU A 176 -12.37 -5.47 14.31
N PRO A 177 -12.80 -5.70 13.06
CA PRO A 177 -12.56 -4.74 11.98
C PRO A 177 -13.39 -3.46 12.17
N LEU A 178 -12.73 -2.30 12.11
CA LEU A 178 -13.32 -0.98 12.38
C LEU A 178 -13.50 -0.11 11.13
N PHE A 179 -12.54 -0.16 10.20
CA PHE A 179 -12.55 0.64 8.98
C PHE A 179 -11.84 -0.12 7.85
N PRO A 180 -12.31 -0.04 6.60
CA PRO A 180 -13.56 0.61 6.18
C PRO A 180 -14.83 -0.07 6.74
N PRO A 181 -15.98 0.62 6.71
CA PRO A 181 -17.28 -0.04 6.77
C PRO A 181 -17.35 -1.18 5.74
N ASP A 182 -18.17 -2.21 6.02
CA ASP A 182 -18.32 -3.30 5.06
C ASP A 182 -18.98 -2.80 3.77
N GLY A 183 -18.39 -3.13 2.62
CA GLY A 183 -18.86 -2.74 1.30
C GLY A 183 -18.56 -1.28 0.91
N GLU A 184 -17.69 -0.58 1.62
CA GLU A 184 -17.30 0.80 1.30
C GLU A 184 -16.66 0.90 -0.10
N TRP A 185 -16.94 2.00 -0.80
CA TRP A 185 -16.39 2.31 -2.12
C TRP A 185 -15.30 3.38 -2.03
N PHE A 186 -14.14 3.08 -2.61
CA PHE A 186 -13.06 4.01 -2.78
C PHE A 186 -12.88 4.34 -4.25
N HIS A 187 -12.75 5.63 -4.56
CA HIS A 187 -12.67 6.09 -5.94
C HIS A 187 -11.33 6.71 -6.27
N GLY A 188 -10.75 6.31 -7.39
CA GLY A 188 -9.53 6.91 -7.91
C GLY A 188 -8.25 6.35 -7.27
N ARG A 189 -7.19 6.37 -8.09
CA ARG A 189 -5.88 5.78 -7.77
C ARG A 189 -5.18 6.42 -6.56
N ASP A 190 -5.39 7.71 -6.34
CA ASP A 190 -4.71 8.46 -5.28
C ASP A 190 -5.42 8.37 -3.92
N THR A 191 -6.58 7.72 -3.87
CA THR A 191 -7.33 7.51 -2.62
C THR A 191 -6.56 6.60 -1.68
N ILE A 192 -6.52 7.00 -0.41
CA ILE A 192 -5.83 6.26 0.64
C ILE A 192 -6.83 5.32 1.29
N VAL A 193 -6.72 4.04 0.95
CA VAL A 193 -7.48 2.98 1.63
C VAL A 193 -6.70 2.54 2.85
N GLU A 194 -7.26 2.80 4.04
CA GLU A 194 -6.71 2.34 5.30
C GLU A 194 -7.58 1.22 5.85
N LEU A 195 -6.98 0.15 6.36
CA LEU A 195 -7.64 -0.94 7.06
C LEU A 195 -7.31 -0.79 8.54
N LYS A 196 -8.32 -0.70 9.40
CA LYS A 196 -8.16 -0.58 10.86
C LYS A 196 -8.97 -1.63 11.58
N TRP A 197 -8.45 -2.10 12.70
CA TRP A 197 -9.13 -3.03 13.58
C TRP A 197 -8.85 -2.70 15.04
N LYS A 198 -9.70 -3.20 15.94
CA LYS A 198 -9.48 -3.13 17.38
C LYS A 198 -8.66 -4.35 17.82
N PRO A 199 -7.55 -4.17 18.54
CA PRO A 199 -6.85 -5.26 19.20
C PRO A 199 -7.76 -6.02 20.18
N PRO A 200 -7.65 -7.35 20.28
CA PRO A 200 -8.37 -8.11 21.31
C PRO A 200 -7.81 -7.88 22.72
N ALA A 201 -6.52 -7.53 22.81
CA ALA A 201 -5.80 -7.19 24.02
C ALA A 201 -4.52 -6.42 23.67
N GLU A 202 -3.78 -5.95 24.68
CA GLU A 202 -2.41 -5.47 24.51
C GLU A 202 -1.49 -6.64 24.16
N LEU A 203 -0.81 -6.55 23.01
CA LEU A 203 0.00 -7.64 22.48
C LEU A 203 1.45 -7.60 23.04
N PRO A 204 1.97 -8.70 23.59
CA PRO A 204 3.38 -8.81 23.97
C PRO A 204 4.33 -8.77 22.77
N LEU A 205 5.63 -8.59 23.03
CA LEU A 205 6.67 -8.70 22.00
C LEU A 205 6.57 -10.05 21.26
N GLY A 206 6.73 -10.01 19.93
CA GLY A 206 6.65 -11.19 19.05
C GLY A 206 5.22 -11.59 18.65
N HIS A 207 4.19 -11.01 19.28
CA HIS A 207 2.80 -11.17 18.88
C HIS A 207 2.44 -10.05 17.90
N ILE A 208 2.06 -10.44 16.69
CA ILE A 208 1.80 -9.52 15.57
C ILE A 208 0.50 -9.91 14.89
N TYR A 209 0.06 -9.10 13.93
CA TYR A 209 -1.11 -9.42 13.12
C TYR A 209 -0.70 -10.02 11.78
N ARG A 210 -1.47 -11.00 11.34
CA ARG A 210 -1.52 -11.45 9.95
C ARG A 210 -2.79 -10.91 9.33
N LEU A 211 -2.64 -9.91 8.47
CA LEU A 211 -3.67 -9.39 7.60
C LEU A 211 -3.63 -10.19 6.28
N VAL A 212 -4.79 -10.58 5.76
CA VAL A 212 -4.89 -11.23 4.46
C VAL A 212 -5.85 -10.40 3.63
N ILE A 213 -5.38 -9.88 2.49
CA ILE A 213 -6.22 -9.25 1.47
C ILE A 213 -6.41 -10.26 0.35
N ARG A 214 -7.65 -10.45 -0.11
CA ARG A 214 -8.02 -11.33 -1.20
C ARG A 214 -8.72 -10.55 -2.29
N TYR A 215 -8.43 -10.86 -3.54
CA TYR A 215 -9.12 -10.29 -4.69
C TYR A 215 -9.09 -11.29 -5.84
N ARG A 216 -9.94 -11.11 -6.85
CA ARG A 216 -9.86 -11.92 -8.07
C ARG A 216 -9.08 -11.20 -9.16
N GLN A 217 -8.21 -11.95 -9.82
CA GLN A 217 -7.44 -11.50 -10.97
C GLN A 217 -7.33 -12.62 -12.00
N SER A 218 -7.73 -12.35 -13.23
CA SER A 218 -7.81 -13.32 -14.34
C SER A 218 -8.59 -14.59 -13.97
N GLY A 219 -9.67 -14.43 -13.19
CA GLY A 219 -10.50 -15.53 -12.69
C GLY A 219 -9.95 -16.29 -11.47
N ASN A 220 -8.71 -16.02 -11.03
CA ASN A 220 -8.10 -16.66 -9.87
C ASN A 220 -8.24 -15.79 -8.61
N VAL A 221 -8.42 -16.41 -7.44
CA VAL A 221 -8.34 -15.72 -6.15
C VAL A 221 -6.88 -15.55 -5.78
N VAL A 222 -6.42 -14.30 -5.66
CA VAL A 222 -5.09 -13.94 -5.19
C VAL A 222 -5.19 -13.61 -3.71
N GLU A 223 -4.38 -14.28 -2.87
CA GLU A 223 -4.23 -13.95 -1.46
C GLU A 223 -2.91 -13.24 -1.20
N VAL A 224 -2.96 -12.09 -0.52
CA VAL A 224 -1.81 -11.29 -0.14
C VAL A 224 -1.69 -11.30 1.39
N PRO A 225 -0.87 -12.21 1.96
CA PRO A 225 -0.61 -12.22 3.40
C PRO A 225 0.38 -11.12 3.78
N ILE A 226 0.01 -10.33 4.78
CA ILE A 226 0.74 -9.16 5.24
C ILE A 226 0.94 -9.29 6.75
N LEU A 227 2.17 -9.15 7.21
CA LEU A 227 2.51 -9.17 8.64
C LEU A 227 2.68 -7.74 9.13
N VAL A 228 1.94 -7.35 10.18
CA VAL A 228 1.97 -5.98 10.72
C VAL A 228 2.00 -6.00 12.25
N ASP A 229 2.76 -5.07 12.82
CA ASP A 229 2.91 -4.93 14.28
C ASP A 229 1.86 -4.03 14.92
N LYS A 230 1.09 -3.30 14.11
CA LYS A 230 0.11 -2.30 14.55
C LYS A 230 -1.29 -2.67 14.07
N PRO A 231 -2.34 -2.20 14.76
CA PRO A 231 -3.72 -2.50 14.39
C PRO A 231 -4.24 -1.61 13.25
N GLY A 232 -3.44 -1.51 12.19
CA GLY A 232 -3.79 -0.76 10.99
C GLY A 232 -2.81 -0.98 9.85
N TYR A 233 -3.30 -0.86 8.62
CA TYR A 233 -2.54 -1.03 7.40
C TYR A 233 -3.04 -0.10 6.29
N VAL A 234 -2.13 0.58 5.60
CA VAL A 234 -2.48 1.36 4.41
C VAL A 234 -2.29 0.48 3.18
N VAL A 235 -3.36 0.27 2.41
CA VAL A 235 -3.34 -0.56 1.22
C VAL A 235 -2.46 0.12 0.16
N PRO A 236 -1.45 -0.58 -0.40
CA PRO A 236 -0.55 0.01 -1.38
C PRO A 236 -1.29 0.30 -2.69
N ARG A 237 -0.90 1.40 -3.35
CA ARG A 237 -1.44 1.80 -4.66
C ARG A 237 -1.28 0.75 -5.75
N SER A 238 -0.33 -0.18 -5.61
CA SER A 238 -0.17 -1.31 -6.53
C SER A 238 -1.37 -2.26 -6.54
N LEU A 239 -2.21 -2.25 -5.49
CA LEU A 239 -3.46 -2.99 -5.47
C LEU A 239 -4.58 -2.27 -6.22
N HIS A 240 -4.47 -0.97 -6.51
CA HIS A 240 -5.45 -0.25 -7.31
C HIS A 240 -5.59 -0.89 -8.70
N GLY A 241 -6.81 -1.30 -9.05
CA GLY A 241 -7.10 -1.98 -10.32
C GLY A 241 -6.54 -3.40 -10.46
N ALA A 242 -5.97 -3.97 -9.39
CA ALA A 242 -5.51 -5.37 -9.39
C ALA A 242 -6.67 -6.37 -9.47
N ALA A 243 -7.81 -6.02 -8.87
CA ALA A 243 -9.07 -6.74 -9.08
C ALA A 243 -9.62 -6.43 -10.48
N ASP A 244 -9.82 -7.48 -11.29
CA ASP A 244 -10.31 -7.37 -12.67
C ASP A 244 -11.83 -7.51 -12.81
N GLN A 245 -12.50 -7.82 -11.69
CA GLN A 245 -13.97 -7.85 -11.61
C GLN A 245 -14.57 -6.46 -11.84
N PRO A 246 -15.81 -6.36 -12.35
CA PRO A 246 -16.50 -5.08 -12.54
C PRO A 246 -16.53 -4.22 -11.28
N ASP A 247 -16.82 -4.84 -10.14
CA ASP A 247 -16.94 -4.17 -8.84
C ASP A 247 -15.60 -3.99 -8.12
N ARG A 248 -14.50 -4.49 -8.71
CA ARG A 248 -13.13 -4.41 -8.18
C ARG A 248 -13.06 -4.69 -6.67
N THR A 249 -13.64 -5.81 -6.27
CA THR A 249 -13.84 -6.20 -4.88
C THR A 249 -12.57 -6.71 -4.23
N TYR A 250 -12.30 -6.22 -3.01
CA TYR A 250 -11.24 -6.69 -2.12
C TYR A 250 -11.86 -7.16 -0.81
N GLU A 251 -11.52 -8.38 -0.43
CA GLU A 251 -11.89 -9.00 0.84
C GLU A 251 -10.70 -8.95 1.79
N TRP A 252 -10.92 -8.72 3.08
CA TRP A 252 -9.84 -8.79 4.05
C TRP A 252 -10.25 -9.33 5.41
N GLN A 253 -9.30 -9.99 6.06
CA GLN A 253 -9.42 -10.50 7.43
C GLN A 253 -8.09 -10.35 8.14
N VAL A 254 -8.15 -10.27 9.47
CA VAL A 254 -6.97 -10.15 10.33
C VAL A 254 -7.01 -11.14 11.48
N GLN A 255 -5.85 -11.65 11.87
CA GLN A 255 -5.67 -12.61 12.95
C GLN A 255 -4.43 -12.25 13.77
N VAL A 256 -4.42 -12.53 15.07
CA VAL A 256 -3.22 -12.46 15.91
C VAL A 256 -2.39 -13.73 15.73
N ILE A 257 -1.09 -13.56 15.51
CA ILE A 257 -0.13 -14.64 15.38
C ILE A 257 1.08 -14.42 16.29
N TYR A 258 1.79 -15.49 16.63
CA TYR A 258 3.15 -15.44 17.13
C TYR A 258 4.11 -15.76 15.98
N ARG A 259 5.13 -14.91 15.77
CA ARG A 259 6.20 -15.17 14.80
C ARG A 259 7.41 -15.74 15.54
N THR A 260 7.77 -16.99 15.24
CA THR A 260 8.95 -17.61 15.85
C THR A 260 10.24 -17.02 15.27
N GLU A 261 11.35 -17.18 15.99
CA GLU A 261 12.67 -16.71 15.52
C GLU A 261 13.11 -17.37 14.21
N GLN A 262 12.67 -18.61 13.96
CA GLN A 262 12.92 -19.31 12.68
C GLN A 262 11.93 -18.90 11.57
N GLY A 263 11.05 -17.93 11.80
CA GLY A 263 10.06 -17.47 10.82
C GLY A 263 8.77 -18.31 10.75
N GLY A 264 8.56 -19.22 11.70
CA GLY A 264 7.29 -19.94 11.84
C GLY A 264 6.16 -19.01 12.27
N ILE A 265 4.93 -19.37 11.89
CA ILE A 265 3.72 -18.62 12.21
C ILE A 265 2.80 -19.52 13.02
N ILE A 266 2.46 -19.10 14.24
CA ILE A 266 1.52 -19.81 15.11
C ILE A 266 0.28 -18.92 15.30
N PRO A 267 -0.92 -19.35 14.88
CA PRO A 267 -2.14 -18.59 15.10
C PRO A 267 -2.51 -18.57 16.58
N LEU A 268 -2.82 -17.38 17.11
CA LEU A 268 -3.16 -17.17 18.52
C LEU A 268 -4.59 -16.68 18.73
N SER A 269 -5.26 -16.24 17.67
CA SER A 269 -6.70 -15.91 17.63
C SER A 269 -7.36 -16.64 16.45
N PRO A 270 -8.69 -16.72 16.35
CA PRO A 270 -9.34 -16.92 15.06
C PRO A 270 -9.20 -15.68 14.16
N PHE A 271 -9.53 -15.81 12.87
CA PHE A 271 -9.67 -14.66 11.98
C PHE A 271 -10.82 -13.75 12.42
N SER A 272 -10.68 -12.46 12.14
CA SER A 272 -11.77 -11.50 12.20
C SER A 272 -12.93 -11.89 11.30
N GLU A 273 -14.05 -11.22 11.50
CA GLU A 273 -15.10 -11.15 10.49
C GLU A 273 -14.51 -10.70 9.14
N LEU A 274 -15.07 -11.26 8.06
CA LEU A 274 -14.73 -10.86 6.70
C LEU A 274 -15.23 -9.44 6.46
N ARG A 275 -14.36 -8.58 5.94
CA ARG A 275 -14.75 -7.25 5.46
C ARG A 275 -14.48 -7.13 3.98
N ILE A 276 -15.32 -6.36 3.31
CA ILE A 276 -15.25 -6.09 1.89
C ILE A 276 -15.08 -4.58 1.66
N PHE A 277 -14.29 -4.20 0.66
CA PHE A 277 -14.32 -2.86 0.08
C PHE A 277 -14.12 -2.94 -1.44
N HIS A 278 -14.50 -1.87 -2.14
CA HIS A 278 -14.39 -1.73 -3.58
C HIS A 278 -13.42 -0.60 -3.92
N TRP A 279 -12.62 -0.75 -4.98
CA TRP A 279 -11.67 0.30 -5.37
C TRP A 279 -11.51 0.43 -6.89
N ASP A 280 -12.02 1.54 -7.46
CA ASP A 280 -12.04 1.83 -8.90
C ASP A 280 -11.01 2.86 -9.40
#